data_AF-A0A7D9IU93-F1
#
_entry.id   AF-A0A7D9IU93-F1
#
_cell.length_a   1.000
_cell.length_b   1.000
_cell.length_c   1.000
_cell.angle_alpha   90.00
_cell.angle_beta   90.00
_cell.angle_gamma   90.00
#
_symmetry.space_group_name_H-M   'P 1'
#
loop_
_entity.id
_entity.type
_entity.pdbx_description
1 polymer ?
#
loop_
_entity_poly.entity_id
_entity_poly.type
_entity_poly.pdbx_seq_one_letter_code
_entity_poly.pdbx_strand_id
1 'polypeptide(L)'
;MLLNFAGKDAIEVFNTFEFSAGDDKKLDKVIEQFERYCNPRKNVVFERYQFWKITQRDSETVDQFVTRLKNKVKSCEYTSVDDMVRDKFVFSIQDLTVKKDC
;
A
#
# COMPACT_ATOMS: atom_id res chain seq x y z
N MET A 1 -3.69 -10.37 -27.41
CA MET A 1 -4.32 -11.48 -26.66
C MET A 1 -4.57 -11.13 -25.20
N LEU A 2 -3.65 -10.44 -24.51
CA LEU A 2 -3.79 -10.09 -23.09
C LEU A 2 -4.89 -9.04 -22.80
N LEU A 3 -5.00 -7.99 -23.62
CA LEU A 3 -6.03 -6.94 -23.44
C LEU A 3 -7.46 -7.51 -23.53
N ASN A 4 -7.69 -8.46 -24.43
CA ASN A 4 -8.99 -9.12 -24.57
C ASN A 4 -9.35 -10.00 -23.38
N PHE A 5 -8.34 -10.50 -22.64
CA PHE A 5 -8.56 -11.25 -21.40
C PHE A 5 -8.90 -10.34 -20.22
N ALA A 6 -8.28 -9.16 -20.16
CA ALA A 6 -8.50 -8.17 -19.10
C ALA A 6 -9.88 -7.48 -19.17
N GLY A 7 -10.56 -7.55 -20.32
CA GLY A 7 -11.93 -7.06 -20.49
C GLY A 7 -12.02 -5.69 -21.16
N LYS A 8 -13.26 -5.21 -21.37
CA LYS A 8 -13.55 -3.98 -22.13
C LYS A 8 -12.94 -2.74 -21.46
N ASP A 9 -13.05 -2.64 -20.14
CA ASP A 9 -12.53 -1.52 -19.36
C ASP A 9 -11.00 -1.38 -19.54
N ALA A 10 -10.27 -2.50 -19.59
CA ALA A 10 -8.82 -2.47 -19.83
C ALA A 10 -8.47 -1.98 -21.24
N ILE A 11 -9.29 -2.31 -22.24
CA ILE A 11 -9.09 -1.83 -23.63
C ILE A 11 -9.34 -0.33 -23.70
N GLU A 12 -10.39 0.17 -23.04
CA GLU A 12 -10.69 1.60 -22.99
C GLU A 12 -9.54 2.39 -22.35
N VAL A 13 -9.03 1.91 -21.23
CA VAL A 13 -7.87 2.49 -20.54
C VAL A 13 -6.62 2.44 -21.41
N PHE A 14 -6.33 1.30 -22.04
CA PHE A 14 -5.17 1.14 -22.92
C PHE A 14 -5.17 2.16 -24.06
N ASN A 15 -6.33 2.46 -24.64
CA ASN A 15 -6.48 3.43 -25.71
C ASN A 15 -6.21 4.89 -25.27
N THR A 16 -6.13 5.16 -23.97
CA THR A 16 -5.71 6.46 -23.43
C THR A 16 -4.20 6.60 -23.27
N PHE A 17 -3.43 5.51 -23.41
CA PHE A 17 -1.99 5.54 -23.20
C PHE A 17 -1.24 6.05 -24.42
N GLU A 18 -0.25 6.90 -24.15
CA GLU A 18 0.71 7.32 -25.16
C GLU A 18 1.95 6.42 -25.10
N PHE A 19 2.29 5.84 -26.24
CA PHE A 19 3.46 4.98 -26.41
C PHE A 19 4.41 5.60 -27.43
N SER A 20 5.72 5.45 -27.20
CA SER A 20 6.70 5.68 -28.26
C SER A 20 6.52 4.63 -29.36
N ALA A 21 7.00 4.92 -30.58
CA ALA A 21 6.83 4.04 -31.73
C ALA A 21 7.28 2.59 -31.42
N GLY A 22 6.32 1.66 -31.42
CA GLY A 22 6.55 0.23 -31.21
C GLY A 22 6.55 -0.24 -29.75
N ASP A 23 6.39 0.65 -28.77
CA ASP A 23 6.29 0.27 -27.35
C ASP A 23 4.91 -0.29 -26.97
N ASP A 24 3.86 0.04 -27.72
CA ASP A 24 2.50 -0.51 -27.59
C ASP A 24 2.43 -2.03 -27.78
N LYS A 25 3.46 -2.61 -28.44
CA LYS A 25 3.60 -4.05 -28.68
C LYS A 25 4.49 -4.75 -27.66
N LYS A 26 5.18 -4.00 -26.81
CA LYS A 26 6.09 -4.53 -25.80
C LYS A 26 5.33 -4.73 -24.49
N LEU A 27 5.24 -5.98 -24.05
CA LEU A 27 4.44 -6.34 -22.88
C LEU A 27 4.85 -5.59 -21.61
N ASP A 28 6.15 -5.45 -21.37
CA ASP A 28 6.71 -4.71 -20.25
C ASP A 28 6.28 -3.24 -20.25
N LYS A 29 6.24 -2.59 -21.43
CA LYS A 29 5.81 -1.20 -21.56
C LYS A 29 4.32 -1.02 -21.34
N VAL A 30 3.52 -1.96 -21.84
CA VAL A 30 2.08 -1.98 -21.61
C VAL A 30 1.78 -2.17 -20.12
N ILE A 31 2.45 -3.12 -19.46
CA ILE A 31 2.33 -3.34 -18.01
C ILE A 31 2.74 -2.08 -17.24
N GLU A 32 3.87 -1.45 -17.59
CA GLU A 32 4.35 -0.24 -16.93
C GLU A 32 3.31 0.92 -17.01
N GLN A 33 2.65 1.10 -18.16
CA GLN A 33 1.60 2.12 -18.28
C GLN A 33 0.34 1.77 -17.50
N PHE A 34 -0.07 0.49 -17.49
CA PHE A 34 -1.16 0.06 -16.62
C PHE A 34 -0.83 0.21 -15.14
N GLU A 35 0.39 -0.12 -14.74
CA GLU A 35 0.86 0.12 -13.38
C GLU A 35 0.78 1.60 -13.04
N ARG A 36 1.23 2.51 -13.92
CA ARG A 36 1.11 3.96 -13.70
C ARG A 36 -0.34 4.44 -13.64
N TYR A 37 -1.20 3.95 -14.53
CA TYR A 37 -2.61 4.35 -14.59
C TYR A 37 -3.40 3.84 -13.39
N CYS A 38 -3.25 2.56 -13.05
CA CYS A 38 -3.87 1.93 -11.90
C CYS A 38 -3.23 2.34 -10.57
N ASN A 39 -2.13 3.10 -10.60
CA ASN A 39 -1.43 3.63 -9.43
C ASN A 39 -1.47 5.17 -9.49
N PRO A 40 -2.58 5.82 -9.11
CA PRO A 40 -2.79 7.26 -9.31
C PRO A 40 -1.96 8.15 -8.35
N ARG A 41 -0.79 7.67 -7.90
CA ARG A 41 -0.29 7.76 -6.53
C ARG A 41 -1.19 6.88 -5.66
N LYS A 42 -0.65 5.79 -5.08
CA LYS A 42 -1.07 5.38 -3.72
C LYS A 42 -1.36 6.68 -3.00
N ASN A 43 -2.58 6.91 -2.54
CA ASN A 43 -2.85 8.12 -1.79
C ASN A 43 -2.08 7.93 -0.47
N VAL A 44 -0.78 8.21 -0.50
CA VAL A 44 0.16 7.95 0.58
C VAL A 44 -0.35 8.67 1.81
N VAL A 45 -0.96 9.85 1.63
CA VAL A 45 -1.66 10.57 2.68
C VAL A 45 -2.81 9.75 3.26
N PHE A 46 -3.66 9.13 2.45
CA PHE A 46 -4.73 8.23 2.91
C PHE A 46 -4.20 6.93 3.55
N GLU A 47 -3.18 6.31 2.99
CA GLU A 47 -2.54 5.12 3.56
C GLU A 47 -1.92 5.43 4.92
N ARG A 48 -1.21 6.55 5.04
CA ARG A 48 -0.68 7.08 6.30
C ARG A 48 -1.80 7.42 7.27
N TYR A 49 -2.87 8.06 6.82
CA TYR A 49 -4.05 8.33 7.64
C TYR A 49 -4.63 7.02 8.22
N GLN A 50 -4.81 5.99 7.39
CA GLN A 50 -5.29 4.69 7.85
C GLN A 50 -4.30 4.02 8.82
N PHE A 51 -2.99 4.10 8.56
CA PHE A 51 -1.97 3.63 9.49
C PHE A 51 -2.10 4.32 10.85
N TRP A 52 -2.22 5.66 10.87
CA TRP A 52 -2.37 6.43 12.10
C TRP A 52 -3.66 6.16 12.87
N LYS A 53 -4.73 5.68 12.21
CA LYS A 53 -5.95 5.24 12.88
C LYS A 53 -5.87 3.85 13.52
N ILE A 54 -4.84 3.06 13.23
CA ILE A 54 -4.74 1.71 13.79
C ILE A 54 -4.50 1.79 15.31
N THR A 55 -5.35 1.15 16.10
CA THR A 55 -5.14 0.89 17.53
C THR A 55 -5.22 -0.61 17.79
N GLN A 56 -4.60 -1.08 18.88
CA GLN A 56 -4.76 -2.47 19.32
C GLN A 56 -6.24 -2.74 19.59
N ARG A 57 -6.75 -3.89 19.13
CA ARG A 57 -8.12 -4.33 19.40
C ARG A 57 -8.17 -5.10 20.73
N ASP A 58 -9.32 -5.10 21.41
CA ASP A 58 -9.48 -5.69 22.74
C ASP A 58 -9.06 -7.17 22.87
N SER A 59 -9.12 -7.94 21.79
CA SER A 59 -8.72 -9.36 21.75
C SER A 59 -7.49 -9.65 20.87
N GLU A 60 -6.78 -8.61 20.43
CA GLU A 60 -5.62 -8.75 19.57
C GLU A 60 -4.34 -8.87 20.42
N THR A 61 -3.58 -9.94 20.19
CA THR A 61 -2.30 -10.12 20.86
C THR A 61 -1.27 -9.07 20.39
N VAL A 62 -0.24 -8.84 21.18
CA VAL A 62 0.87 -7.93 20.81
C VAL A 62 1.47 -8.31 19.46
N ASP A 63 1.75 -9.59 19.22
CA ASP A 63 2.34 -10.07 17.96
C ASP A 63 1.42 -9.84 16.75
N GLN A 64 0.11 -10.06 16.93
CA GLN A 64 -0.88 -9.79 15.89
C GLN A 64 -0.93 -8.29 15.58
N PHE A 65 -0.89 -7.45 16.61
CA PHE A 65 -0.88 -6.00 16.47
C PHE A 65 0.37 -5.50 15.73
N VAL A 66 1.56 -5.95 16.15
CA VAL A 66 2.84 -5.62 15.48
C VAL A 66 2.83 -6.09 14.02
N THR A 67 2.32 -7.29 13.76
CA THR A 67 2.19 -7.82 12.39
C THR A 67 1.29 -6.94 11.53
N ARG A 68 0.16 -6.47 12.09
CA ARG A 68 -0.76 -5.56 11.39
C ARG A 68 -0.12 -4.21 11.09
N LEU A 69 0.63 -3.63 12.02
CA LEU A 69 1.40 -2.41 11.81
C LEU A 69 2.46 -2.58 10.71
N LYS A 70 3.27 -3.65 10.78
CA LYS A 70 4.31 -3.97 9.78
C LYS A 70 3.74 -4.22 8.38
N ASN A 71 2.54 -4.75 8.27
CA ASN A 71 1.90 -4.93 6.97
C ASN A 71 1.34 -3.61 6.42
N LYS A 72 0.73 -2.78 7.27
CA LYS A 72 0.14 -1.51 6.82
C LYS A 72 1.19 -0.47 6.43
N VAL A 73 2.32 -0.41 7.14
CA VAL A 73 3.37 0.59 6.86
C VAL A 73 4.00 0.45 5.47
N LYS A 74 3.93 -0.73 4.85
CA LYS A 74 4.48 -1.01 3.50
C LYS A 74 3.86 -0.16 2.38
N SER A 75 2.63 0.32 2.56
CA SER A 75 1.97 1.22 1.60
C SER A 75 2.13 2.71 1.95
N CYS A 76 2.76 3.03 3.08
CA CYS A 76 2.84 4.40 3.62
C CYS A 76 4.08 5.17 3.16
N GLU A 77 5.04 4.53 2.49
CA GLU A 77 6.23 5.16 1.93
C GLU A 77 6.99 6.03 2.95
N TYR A 78 7.12 5.55 4.19
CA TYR A 78 7.99 6.19 5.18
C TYR A 78 9.45 5.83 4.91
N THR A 79 10.35 6.81 5.09
CA THR A 79 11.79 6.60 4.93
C THR A 79 12.37 5.73 6.06
N SER A 80 11.92 5.94 7.30
CA SER A 80 12.27 5.08 8.44
C SER A 80 11.06 4.27 8.88
N VAL A 81 10.95 3.05 8.38
CA VAL A 81 9.82 2.15 8.67
C VAL A 81 9.87 1.67 10.12
N ASP A 82 11.05 1.30 10.61
CA ASP A 82 11.20 0.73 11.96
C ASP A 82 10.90 1.75 13.05
N ASP A 83 11.38 2.98 12.91
CA ASP A 83 11.07 4.07 13.85
C ASP A 83 9.56 4.34 13.86
N MET A 84 8.94 4.37 12.68
CA MET A 84 7.52 4.69 12.57
C MET A 84 6.61 3.59 13.11
N VAL A 85 7.00 2.32 12.95
CA VAL A 85 6.29 1.19 13.58
C VAL A 85 6.46 1.22 15.10
N ARG A 86 7.66 1.54 15.62
CA ARG A 86 7.93 1.65 17.05
C ARG A 86 7.09 2.74 17.70
N ASP A 87 7.15 3.96 17.18
CA ASP A 87 6.39 5.09 17.71
C ASP A 87 4.89 4.78 17.68
N LYS A 88 4.41 4.27 16.54
CA LYS A 88 3.00 3.92 16.39
C LYS A 88 2.57 2.85 17.39
N PHE A 89 3.41 1.83 17.61
CA PHE A 89 3.15 0.78 18.59
C PHE A 89 2.97 1.35 19.98
N VAL A 90 3.93 2.14 20.47
CA VAL A 90 3.90 2.76 21.81
C VAL A 90 2.67 3.64 22.00
N PHE A 91 2.30 4.44 20.99
CA PHE A 91 1.13 5.33 21.11
C PHE A 91 -0.21 4.60 21.04
N SER A 92 -0.25 3.37 20.51
CA SER A 92 -1.51 2.74 20.10
C SER A 92 -1.76 1.36 20.71
N ILE A 93 -0.83 0.87 21.54
CA ILE A 93 -0.99 -0.31 22.39
C ILE A 93 -1.95 0.00 23.55
N GLN A 94 -2.88 -0.91 23.80
CA GLN A 94 -3.85 -0.86 24.89
C GLN A 94 -3.41 -1.71 26.10
N ASP A 95 -2.56 -2.71 25.87
CA ASP A 95 -1.94 -3.50 26.94
C ASP A 95 -1.08 -2.60 27.85
N LEU A 96 -1.63 -2.29 29.02
CA LEU A 96 -1.02 -1.41 30.01
C LEU A 96 0.23 -2.01 30.67
N THR A 97 0.41 -3.33 30.59
CA THR A 97 1.62 -3.98 31.11
C THR A 97 2.77 -3.65 30.17
N VAL A 98 2.58 -3.94 28.88
CA VAL A 98 3.58 -3.68 27.84
C VAL A 98 3.89 -2.19 27.75
N LYS A 99 2.89 -1.32 27.91
CA LYS A 99 3.09 0.13 27.85
C LYS A 99 3.97 0.70 28.96
N LYS A 100 4.04 0.06 30.14
CA LYS A 100 4.90 0.51 31.24
C LYS A 100 6.36 0.12 31.04
N ASP A 101 6.60 -0.90 30.22
CA ASP A 101 7.93 -1.48 29.98
C ASP A 101 8.59 -0.93 28.68
N CYS A 102 7.90 -0.07 27.93
CA CYS A 102 8.41 0.63 26.75
C CYS A 102 9.07 1.97 27.13
#